data_AF-A0A6I7NYG3-F1
#
_entry.id   AF-A0A6I7NYG3-F1
#
_cell.length_a   1.000
_cell.length_b   1.000
_cell.length_c   1.000
_cell.angle_alpha   90.00
_cell.angle_beta   90.00
_cell.angle_gamma   90.00
#
_symmetry.space_group_name_H-M   'P 1'
#
loop_
_entity.id
_entity.type
_entity.pdbx_description
1 polymer ?
#
loop_
_entity_poly.entity_id
_entity_poly.type
_entity_poly.pdbx_seq_one_letter_code
_entity_poly.pdbx_strand_id
1 'polypeptide(L)'
;MIELEAPVLPARRYVLAADPERVERTAETGPVLASRIALSPPAVIPLGEALIGDDAELRAFWQAASGAHAFDFLSWVLTFEPAAGEQFERAWLTVQFETGDASAPAIAWSMQPASLAHNVKLSRTAKLGAGLQLLGLEASLGEEQVRERAEHVVRAFRLRSAAPYWAFRRTPSAALEGDFALRMIVRRPLDRGVDGRFDVRLTINRRRFLLFERRDQLDQPAALGFRLGDG
;
A
#
# COMPACT_ATOMS: atom_id res chain seq x y z
N MET A 1 2.11 -17.76 14.17
CA MET A 1 1.62 -16.98 13.00
C MET A 1 0.70 -17.90 12.23
N ILE A 2 -0.59 -17.58 12.14
CA ILE A 2 -1.57 -18.44 11.45
C ILE A 2 -1.43 -18.17 9.95
N GLU A 3 -0.96 -19.16 9.20
CA GLU A 3 -1.00 -19.13 7.74
C GLU A 3 -2.36 -19.63 7.29
N LEU A 4 -3.19 -18.71 6.80
CA LEU A 4 -4.49 -19.02 6.19
C LEU A 4 -4.31 -18.96 4.67
N GLU A 5 -4.61 -20.07 3.99
CA GLU A 5 -4.75 -20.07 2.53
C GLU A 5 -6.02 -19.29 2.16
N ALA A 6 -5.84 -18.07 1.65
CA ALA A 6 -6.94 -17.27 1.14
C ALA A 6 -7.31 -17.73 -0.28
N PRO A 7 -8.60 -17.91 -0.61
CA PRO A 7 -9.01 -18.23 -1.97
C PRO A 7 -8.68 -17.09 -2.93
N VAL A 8 -8.26 -17.43 -4.16
CA VAL A 8 -8.04 -16.45 -5.23
C VAL A 8 -9.40 -16.05 -5.81
N LEU A 9 -9.80 -14.80 -5.61
CA LEU A 9 -11.06 -14.24 -6.11
C LEU A 9 -10.84 -13.36 -7.35
N PRO A 10 -11.79 -13.33 -8.31
CA PRO A 10 -11.65 -12.56 -9.55
C PRO A 10 -11.61 -11.06 -9.26
N ALA A 11 -10.57 -10.37 -9.73
CA ALA A 11 -10.35 -8.96 -9.44
C ALA A 11 -11.22 -8.01 -10.28
N ARG A 12 -11.61 -6.88 -9.67
CA ARG A 12 -12.30 -5.79 -10.36
C ARG A 12 -11.27 -4.83 -10.95
N ARG A 13 -11.35 -4.61 -12.27
CA ARG A 13 -10.47 -3.69 -13.01
C ARG A 13 -11.08 -2.30 -13.08
N TYR A 14 -10.24 -1.29 -12.90
CA TYR A 14 -10.63 0.12 -12.97
C TYR A 14 -9.83 0.82 -14.08
N VAL A 15 -10.54 1.51 -14.98
CA VAL A 15 -9.94 2.39 -15.99
C VAL A 15 -9.77 3.77 -15.35
N LEU A 16 -8.59 4.36 -15.55
CA LEU A 16 -8.21 5.60 -14.88
C LEU A 16 -8.57 6.79 -15.78
N ALA A 17 -9.18 7.82 -15.19
CA ALA A 17 -9.41 9.11 -15.84
C ALA A 17 -8.51 10.17 -15.20
N ALA A 18 -7.98 11.08 -16.01
CA ALA A 18 -7.13 12.17 -15.55
C ALA A 18 -7.96 13.38 -15.10
N ASP A 19 -7.49 14.04 -14.04
CA ASP A 19 -8.08 15.26 -13.46
C ASP A 19 -8.14 16.44 -14.46
N PRO A 20 -9.32 17.05 -14.70
CA PRO A 20 -9.46 18.25 -15.53
C PRO A 20 -9.10 19.57 -14.81
N GLU A 21 -9.08 19.64 -13.47
CA GLU A 21 -8.96 20.90 -12.72
C GLU A 21 -7.53 21.45 -12.60
N ARG A 22 -6.51 20.64 -12.94
CA ARG A 22 -5.10 21.10 -12.98
C ARG A 22 -4.54 21.30 -14.38
N VAL A 23 -5.40 21.51 -15.37
CA VAL A 23 -5.03 22.03 -16.68
C VAL A 23 -5.19 23.54 -16.66
N GLU A 24 -4.16 24.27 -16.21
CA GLU A 24 -4.10 25.70 -16.49
C GLU A 24 -4.20 25.91 -18.01
N ARG A 25 -5.33 26.50 -18.43
CA ARG A 25 -5.60 27.03 -19.78
C ARG A 25 -5.07 26.19 -20.94
N THR A 26 -5.81 25.15 -21.31
CA THR A 26 -6.34 24.97 -22.68
C THR A 26 -7.43 23.92 -22.55
N ALA A 27 -8.64 24.22 -23.03
CA ALA A 27 -9.75 23.28 -23.08
C ALA A 27 -9.45 22.17 -24.10
N GLU A 28 -8.69 21.17 -23.69
CA GLU A 28 -8.61 19.88 -24.34
C GLU A 28 -8.98 18.83 -23.30
N THR A 29 -10.03 18.06 -23.59
CA THR A 29 -10.42 16.86 -22.85
C THR A 29 -9.15 16.04 -22.60
N GLY A 30 -8.71 15.94 -21.34
CA GLY A 30 -7.43 15.33 -21.01
C GLY A 30 -7.33 13.90 -21.56
N PRO A 31 -6.16 13.47 -22.06
CA PRO A 31 -6.02 12.14 -22.64
C PRO A 31 -6.29 11.06 -21.59
N VAL A 32 -7.19 10.13 -21.92
CA VAL A 32 -7.53 8.94 -21.12
C VAL A 32 -6.25 8.20 -20.73
N LEU A 33 -6.14 7.79 -19.46
CA LEU A 33 -5.02 6.98 -18.96
C LEU A 33 -5.14 5.55 -19.47
N ALA A 34 -4.05 5.02 -20.01
CA ALA A 34 -4.02 3.63 -20.49
C ALA A 34 -3.65 2.66 -19.38
N SER A 35 -2.93 3.12 -18.35
CA SER A 35 -2.60 2.36 -17.15
C SER A 35 -3.86 1.92 -16.40
N ARG A 36 -3.79 0.76 -15.75
CA ARG A 36 -4.91 0.16 -15.03
C ARG A 36 -4.49 -0.24 -13.63
N ILE A 37 -5.45 -0.22 -12.72
CA ILE A 37 -5.34 -0.93 -11.45
C ILE A 37 -6.44 -1.97 -11.36
N ALA A 38 -6.14 -3.07 -10.68
CA ALA A 38 -7.13 -4.06 -10.30
C ALA A 38 -7.10 -4.27 -8.80
N LEU A 39 -8.28 -4.40 -8.19
CA LEU A 39 -8.43 -4.73 -6.79
C LEU A 39 -9.26 -6.00 -6.68
N SER A 40 -8.72 -7.04 -6.04
CA SER A 40 -9.50 -8.25 -5.77
C SER A 40 -10.57 -7.98 -4.71
N PRO A 41 -11.73 -8.64 -4.81
CA PRO A 41 -12.59 -8.82 -3.64
C PRO A 41 -11.77 -9.38 -2.47
N PRO A 42 -12.01 -8.91 -1.24
CA PRO A 42 -11.34 -9.48 -0.09
C PRO A 42 -11.92 -10.86 0.21
N ALA A 43 -11.04 -11.81 0.51
CA ALA A 43 -11.41 -12.99 1.27
C ALA A 43 -11.60 -12.58 2.73
N VAL A 44 -12.79 -12.82 3.27
CA VAL A 44 -13.15 -12.58 4.67
C VAL A 44 -13.28 -13.92 5.36
N ILE A 45 -12.49 -14.17 6.39
CA ILE A 45 -12.50 -15.42 7.17
C ILE A 45 -12.68 -15.06 8.64
N PRO A 46 -13.82 -15.39 9.26
CA PRO A 46 -13.99 -15.22 10.70
C PRO A 46 -12.95 -16.05 11.44
N LEU A 47 -12.22 -15.40 12.34
CA LEU A 47 -11.29 -16.11 13.21
C LEU A 47 -12.10 -16.73 14.35
N GLY A 48 -11.90 -18.03 14.57
CA GLY A 48 -12.51 -18.77 15.66
C GLY A 48 -11.46 -19.51 16.47
N GLU A 49 -11.88 -20.06 17.61
CA GLU A 49 -10.98 -20.79 18.52
C GLU A 49 -10.27 -21.96 17.85
N ALA A 50 -10.91 -22.59 16.85
CA ALA A 50 -10.33 -23.69 16.08
C ALA A 50 -9.03 -23.31 15.33
N LEU A 51 -8.81 -22.02 15.03
CA LEU A 51 -7.62 -21.54 14.30
C LEU A 51 -6.44 -21.22 15.23
N ILE A 52 -6.64 -21.26 16.55
CA ILE A 52 -5.60 -20.95 17.54
C ILE A 52 -4.59 -22.09 17.69
N GLY A 53 -5.02 -23.33 17.40
CA GLY A 53 -4.20 -24.52 17.63
C GLY A 53 -3.80 -24.67 19.10
N ASP A 54 -2.57 -25.12 19.35
CA ASP A 54 -2.02 -25.43 20.69
C ASP A 54 -1.21 -24.30 21.33
N ASP A 55 -1.25 -23.09 20.77
CA ASP A 55 -0.54 -21.94 21.32
C ASP A 55 -1.24 -21.42 22.59
N ALA A 56 -0.64 -21.71 23.75
CA ALA A 56 -1.20 -21.36 25.05
C ALA A 56 -1.31 -19.85 25.28
N GLU A 57 -0.39 -19.05 24.73
CA GLU A 57 -0.40 -17.60 24.85
C GLU A 57 -1.51 -17.00 23.98
N LEU A 58 -1.64 -17.48 22.74
CA LEU A 58 -2.71 -17.06 21.84
C LEU A 58 -4.09 -17.50 22.36
N ARG A 59 -4.18 -18.68 22.98
CA ARG A 59 -5.41 -19.16 23.63
C ARG A 59 -5.78 -18.30 24.82
N ALA A 60 -4.83 -17.94 25.68
CA ALA A 60 -5.08 -17.03 26.81
C ALA A 60 -5.54 -15.64 26.33
N PHE A 61 -4.91 -15.11 25.28
CA PHE A 61 -5.34 -13.88 24.64
C PHE A 61 -6.78 -13.97 24.10
N TRP A 62 -7.10 -15.06 23.40
CA TRP A 62 -8.43 -15.27 22.83
C TRP A 62 -9.49 -15.34 23.91
N GLN A 63 -9.26 -16.10 24.97
CA GLN A 63 -10.19 -16.23 26.09
C GLN A 63 -10.42 -14.89 26.81
N ALA A 64 -9.41 -14.02 26.86
CA ALA A 64 -9.57 -12.67 27.40
C ALA A 64 -10.37 -11.72 26.48
N ALA A 65 -10.36 -11.96 25.17
CA ALA A 65 -10.97 -11.08 24.16
C ALA A 65 -12.35 -11.54 23.66
N SER A 66 -12.63 -12.85 23.73
CA SER A 66 -13.78 -13.53 23.10
C SER A 66 -15.14 -13.09 23.63
N GLY A 67 -15.21 -12.49 24.82
CA GLY A 67 -16.46 -11.99 25.41
C GLY A 67 -16.92 -10.63 24.89
N ALA A 68 -16.05 -9.84 24.24
CA ALA A 68 -16.36 -8.47 23.82
C ALA A 68 -16.10 -8.21 22.33
N HIS A 69 -15.22 -9.00 21.71
CA HIS A 69 -14.76 -8.76 20.36
C HIS A 69 -14.74 -10.03 19.52
N ALA A 70 -15.06 -9.86 18.24
CA ALA A 70 -14.77 -10.83 17.21
C ALA A 70 -13.55 -10.36 16.39
N PHE A 71 -12.87 -11.32 15.78
CA PHE A 71 -11.76 -11.06 14.88
C PHE A 71 -12.04 -11.68 13.52
N ASP A 72 -11.75 -10.94 12.45
CA ASP A 72 -11.87 -11.42 11.08
C ASP A 72 -10.52 -11.23 10.38
N PHE A 73 -10.12 -12.23 9.60
CA PHE A 73 -9.00 -12.14 8.69
C PHE A 73 -9.48 -11.66 7.32
N LEU A 74 -8.82 -10.62 6.82
CA LEU A 74 -9.03 -10.06 5.49
C LEU A 74 -7.78 -10.26 4.65
N SER A 75 -7.95 -10.74 3.41
CA SER A 75 -6.87 -10.86 2.43
C SER A 75 -7.34 -10.43 1.05
N TRP A 76 -6.54 -9.63 0.34
CA TRP A 76 -6.84 -9.18 -1.03
C TRP A 76 -5.54 -8.88 -1.80
N VAL A 77 -5.68 -8.64 -3.10
CA VAL A 77 -4.58 -8.28 -4.00
C VAL A 77 -4.87 -6.94 -4.65
N LEU A 78 -3.89 -6.05 -4.64
CA LEU A 78 -3.86 -4.83 -5.44
C LEU A 78 -2.83 -4.99 -6.56
N THR A 79 -3.29 -4.85 -7.81
CA THR A 79 -2.45 -5.02 -9.01
C THR A 79 -2.26 -3.68 -9.70
N PHE A 80 -1.01 -3.37 -10.07
CA PHE A 80 -0.65 -2.22 -10.90
C PHE A 80 -0.24 -2.69 -12.30
N GLU A 81 -0.95 -2.22 -13.33
CA GLU A 81 -0.69 -2.53 -14.74
C GLU A 81 -0.33 -1.22 -15.48
N PRO A 82 0.94 -0.75 -15.42
CA PRO A 82 1.34 0.47 -16.11
C PRO A 82 1.30 0.29 -17.63
N ALA A 83 0.81 1.30 -18.34
CA ALA A 83 0.89 1.31 -19.81
C ALA A 83 2.25 1.83 -20.29
N ALA A 84 2.58 1.54 -21.55
CA ALA A 84 3.83 2.00 -22.15
C ALA A 84 3.98 3.54 -22.05
N GLY A 85 5.07 4.00 -21.44
CA GLY A 85 5.36 5.42 -21.24
C GLY A 85 4.68 6.08 -20.04
N GLU A 86 3.87 5.33 -19.28
CA GLU A 86 3.23 5.77 -18.03
C GLU A 86 3.87 5.05 -16.83
N GLN A 87 3.96 5.74 -15.70
CA GLN A 87 4.51 5.16 -14.47
C GLN A 87 3.66 5.54 -13.26
N PHE A 88 3.29 4.55 -12.45
CA PHE A 88 2.72 4.82 -11.13
C PHE A 88 3.82 5.34 -10.19
N GLU A 89 3.63 6.54 -9.64
CA GLU A 89 4.57 7.15 -8.70
C GLU A 89 4.19 6.83 -7.24
N ARG A 90 2.90 6.93 -6.94
CA ARG A 90 2.36 6.75 -5.60
C ARG A 90 0.97 6.14 -5.66
N ALA A 91 0.64 5.35 -4.65
CA ALA A 91 -0.74 4.97 -4.38
C ALA A 91 -0.99 4.87 -2.88
N TRP A 92 -2.25 5.02 -2.50
CA TRP A 92 -2.74 4.83 -1.15
C TRP A 92 -3.97 3.95 -1.22
N LEU A 93 -3.93 2.83 -0.51
CA LEU A 93 -5.10 1.99 -0.27
C LEU A 93 -5.55 2.24 1.17
N THR A 94 -6.68 2.91 1.32
CA THR A 94 -7.32 3.14 2.62
C THR A 94 -8.41 2.11 2.85
N VAL A 95 -8.51 1.58 4.06
CA VAL A 95 -9.68 0.79 4.49
C VAL A 95 -10.51 1.67 5.40
N GLN A 96 -11.80 1.75 5.13
CA GLN A 96 -12.78 2.43 5.97
C GLN A 96 -13.74 1.40 6.53
N PHE A 97 -14.04 1.49 7.82
CA PHE A 97 -15.08 0.70 8.44
C PHE A 97 -16.27 1.61 8.74
N GLU A 98 -17.43 1.24 8.22
CA GLU A 98 -18.68 1.93 8.47
C GLU A 98 -19.31 1.31 9.72
N THR A 99 -19.01 1.91 10.87
CA THR A 99 -19.67 1.56 12.13
C THR A 99 -20.74 2.60 12.44
N GLY A 100 -22.00 2.17 12.54
CA GLY A 100 -23.10 3.04 12.97
C GLY A 100 -22.94 3.59 14.41
N ASP A 101 -21.98 3.08 15.16
CA ASP A 101 -21.66 3.46 16.53
C ASP A 101 -20.16 3.77 16.66
N ALA A 102 -19.83 5.02 16.95
CA ALA A 102 -18.45 5.49 17.05
C ALA A 102 -17.76 5.07 18.36
N SER A 103 -18.49 4.54 19.34
CA SER A 103 -17.93 4.19 20.66
C SER A 103 -17.11 2.88 20.64
N ALA A 104 -17.41 1.98 19.70
CA ALA A 104 -16.71 0.71 19.54
C ALA A 104 -16.44 0.41 18.04
N PRO A 105 -15.54 1.17 17.39
CA PRO A 105 -15.29 1.00 15.97
C PRO A 105 -14.52 -0.29 15.69
N ALA A 106 -14.72 -0.86 14.50
CA ALA A 106 -13.82 -1.87 13.99
C ALA A 106 -12.44 -1.26 13.72
N ILE A 107 -11.38 -2.01 14.02
CA ILE A 107 -10.00 -1.51 13.89
C ILE A 107 -9.07 -2.55 13.26
N ALA A 108 -8.04 -2.07 12.57
CA ALA A 108 -6.93 -2.90 12.10
C ALA A 108 -6.08 -3.40 13.27
N TRP A 109 -6.32 -4.63 13.72
CA TRP A 109 -5.54 -5.25 14.79
C TRP A 109 -4.13 -5.64 14.33
N SER A 110 -4.01 -6.11 13.09
CA SER A 110 -2.76 -6.48 12.43
C SER A 110 -2.80 -6.07 10.95
N MET A 111 -1.65 -5.79 10.35
CA MET A 111 -1.51 -5.43 8.93
C MET A 111 -0.26 -6.08 8.35
N GLN A 112 -0.38 -6.70 7.18
CA GLN A 112 0.72 -7.31 6.45
C GLN A 112 0.64 -6.98 4.94
N PRO A 113 1.75 -6.64 4.29
CA PRO A 113 3.05 -6.35 4.90
C PRO A 113 2.97 -5.05 5.71
N ALA A 114 3.67 -4.99 6.85
CA ALA A 114 3.88 -3.73 7.56
C ALA A 114 4.83 -2.80 6.77
N SER A 115 5.80 -3.41 6.09
CA SER A 115 6.78 -2.74 5.24
C SER A 115 7.31 -3.74 4.21
N LEU A 116 7.43 -3.30 2.95
CA LEU A 116 8.16 -4.01 1.89
C LEU A 116 9.24 -3.06 1.36
N ALA A 117 10.50 -3.48 1.39
CA ALA A 117 11.63 -2.64 0.99
C ALA A 117 12.70 -3.44 0.24
N HIS A 118 13.41 -2.75 -0.65
CA HIS A 118 14.64 -3.26 -1.27
C HIS A 118 15.86 -2.62 -0.59
N ASN A 119 16.88 -3.43 -0.29
CA ASN A 119 18.16 -2.93 0.17
C ASN A 119 19.01 -2.54 -1.05
N VAL A 120 19.42 -1.28 -1.12
CA VAL A 120 20.28 -0.76 -2.18
C VAL A 120 21.62 -0.29 -1.62
N LYS A 121 22.71 -0.59 -2.33
CA LYS A 121 24.06 -0.09 -2.03
C LYS A 121 24.29 1.22 -2.76
N LEU A 122 24.55 2.28 -2.00
CA LEU A 122 24.94 3.58 -2.53
C LEU A 122 26.47 3.67 -2.51
N SER A 123 27.09 3.63 -3.69
CA SER A 123 28.49 4.02 -3.87
C SER A 123 28.53 5.52 -4.20
N ARG A 124 29.24 6.30 -3.40
CA ARG A 124 29.54 7.71 -3.68
C ARG A 124 31.02 7.85 -3.99
N THR A 125 31.37 7.89 -5.26
CA THR A 125 32.73 8.29 -5.68
C THR A 125 32.82 9.81 -5.70
N ALA A 126 33.45 10.42 -4.70
CA ALA A 126 33.81 11.83 -4.76
C ALA A 126 34.98 12.02 -5.74
N LYS A 127 34.69 12.49 -6.96
CA LYS A 127 35.76 12.91 -7.88
C LYS A 127 36.24 14.30 -7.47
N LEU A 128 37.45 14.38 -6.94
CA LEU A 128 38.19 15.63 -6.77
C LEU A 128 38.38 16.26 -8.16
N GLY A 129 37.70 17.38 -8.40
CA GLY A 129 37.91 18.18 -9.62
C GLY A 129 39.33 18.77 -9.63
N ALA A 130 39.87 18.98 -10.82
CA ALA A 130 41.26 19.39 -11.11
C ALA A 130 41.77 20.68 -10.41
N GLY A 131 40.93 21.37 -9.62
CA GLY A 131 41.31 22.56 -8.85
C GLY A 131 42.10 22.28 -7.56
N LEU A 132 42.20 21.03 -7.10
CA LEU A 132 42.92 20.69 -5.84
C LEU A 132 44.38 20.25 -6.04
N GLN A 133 44.84 20.04 -7.27
CA GLN A 133 46.26 19.76 -7.55
C GLN A 133 47.19 20.96 -7.29
N LEU A 134 46.65 22.17 -7.11
CA LEU A 134 47.42 23.40 -6.88
C LEU A 134 47.81 23.66 -5.42
N LEU A 135 47.33 22.86 -4.45
CA LEU A 135 47.54 23.13 -3.03
C LEU A 135 48.44 22.14 -2.29
N GLY A 136 49.16 21.25 -2.98
CA GLY A 136 50.23 20.44 -2.39
C GLY A 136 49.83 19.52 -1.23
N LEU A 137 48.53 19.34 -0.98
CA LEU A 137 48.01 18.40 -0.01
C LEU A 137 47.94 17.04 -0.70
N GLU A 138 48.65 16.04 -0.15
CA GLU A 138 48.41 14.62 -0.44
C GLU A 138 46.95 14.31 -0.11
N ALA A 139 46.08 14.48 -1.10
CA ALA A 139 44.70 14.09 -1.00
C ALA A 139 44.68 12.57 -0.94
N SER A 140 44.40 12.02 0.24
CA SER A 140 44.12 10.61 0.44
C SER A 140 43.11 10.16 -0.63
N LEU A 141 43.54 9.15 -1.39
CA LEU A 141 42.76 8.46 -2.41
C LEU A 141 41.33 8.24 -1.91
N GLY A 142 40.36 8.71 -2.71
CA GLY A 142 38.96 8.79 -2.35
C GLY A 142 38.43 7.52 -1.68
N GLU A 143 38.00 7.66 -0.44
CA GLU A 143 37.36 6.60 0.33
C GLU A 143 36.00 6.28 -0.32
N GLU A 144 35.85 5.08 -0.86
CA GLU A 144 34.56 4.59 -1.36
C GLU A 144 33.66 4.28 -0.16
N GLN A 145 32.82 5.25 0.21
CA GLN A 145 31.84 5.04 1.27
C GLN A 145 30.63 4.28 0.71
N VAL A 146 30.61 2.97 0.87
CA VAL A 146 29.43 2.13 0.58
C VAL A 146 28.44 2.28 1.72
N ARG A 147 27.28 2.89 1.46
CA ARG A 147 26.17 2.93 2.43
C ARG A 147 25.00 2.10 1.94
N GLU A 148 24.46 1.27 2.82
CA GLU A 148 23.22 0.55 2.54
C GLU A 148 22.01 1.40 2.92
N ARG A 149 21.00 1.44 2.05
CA ARG A 149 19.74 2.16 2.27
C ARG A 149 18.57 1.24 1.95
N ALA A 150 17.59 1.18 2.84
CA ALA A 150 16.31 0.55 2.55
C ALA A 150 15.40 1.51 1.76
N GLU A 151 14.96 1.08 0.59
CA GLU A 151 13.97 1.77 -0.24
C GLU A 151 12.61 1.09 -0.09
N HIS A 152 11.74 1.69 0.73
CA HIS A 152 10.40 1.16 1.00
C HIS A 152 9.45 1.40 -0.18
N VAL A 153 8.95 0.31 -0.75
CA VAL A 153 7.94 0.29 -1.82
C VAL A 153 6.54 0.31 -1.21
N VAL A 154 6.32 -0.40 -0.11
CA VAL A 154 5.02 -0.49 0.59
C VAL A 154 5.22 -0.24 2.08
N ARG A 155 4.32 0.54 2.71
CA ARG A 155 4.29 0.72 4.16
C ARG A 155 2.86 0.80 4.68
N ALA A 156 2.57 0.07 5.75
CA ALA A 156 1.33 0.16 6.50
C ALA A 156 1.38 1.32 7.51
N PHE A 157 0.26 2.00 7.69
CA PHE A 157 0.09 3.10 8.63
C PHE A 157 -1.22 2.98 9.39
N ARG A 158 -1.25 3.64 10.57
CA ARG A 158 -2.41 3.68 11.47
C ARG A 158 -2.89 2.29 11.89
N LEU A 159 -1.92 1.42 12.23
CA LEU A 159 -2.22 0.17 12.93
C LEU A 159 -3.01 0.50 14.22
N ARG A 160 -3.95 -0.37 14.58
CA ARG A 160 -4.90 -0.19 15.69
C ARG A 160 -5.87 1.00 15.51
N SER A 161 -6.13 1.40 14.27
CA SER A 161 -7.11 2.45 13.93
C SER A 161 -8.26 1.93 13.08
N ALA A 162 -9.36 2.70 13.03
CA ALA A 162 -10.52 2.48 12.17
C ALA A 162 -10.32 2.98 10.72
N ALA A 163 -9.27 3.75 10.46
CA ALA A 163 -8.90 4.22 9.13
C ALA A 163 -7.43 3.87 8.78
N PRO A 164 -7.08 2.57 8.76
CA PRO A 164 -5.77 2.08 8.37
C PRO A 164 -5.52 2.29 6.87
N TYR A 165 -4.26 2.39 6.47
CA TYR A 165 -3.93 2.46 5.05
C TYR A 165 -2.54 1.90 4.73
N TRP A 166 -2.36 1.50 3.48
CA TRP A 166 -1.05 1.23 2.89
C TRP A 166 -0.68 2.37 1.95
N ALA A 167 0.58 2.83 2.06
CA ALA A 167 1.17 3.73 1.07
C ALA A 167 2.15 2.95 0.20
N PHE A 168 1.96 3.06 -1.11
CA PHE A 168 2.79 2.52 -2.17
C PHE A 168 3.59 3.66 -2.78
N ARG A 169 4.88 3.43 -3.02
CA ARG A 169 5.74 4.42 -3.65
C ARG A 169 6.69 3.75 -4.61
N ARG A 170 6.81 4.32 -5.81
CA ARG A 170 7.93 4.05 -6.69
C ARG A 170 9.24 4.43 -6.00
N THR A 171 10.25 3.62 -6.19
CA THR A 171 11.62 3.91 -5.76
C THR A 171 12.51 3.97 -7.01
N PRO A 172 13.73 4.54 -6.90
CA PRO A 172 14.71 4.47 -7.98
C PRO A 172 14.99 3.03 -8.44
N SER A 173 14.91 2.06 -7.52
CA SER A 173 15.20 0.65 -7.78
C SER A 173 13.98 -0.21 -8.12
N ALA A 174 12.75 0.25 -7.87
CA ALA A 174 11.54 -0.53 -8.07
C ALA A 174 10.37 0.33 -8.58
N ALA A 175 9.77 -0.14 -9.69
CA ALA A 175 8.50 0.39 -10.19
C ALA A 175 7.32 -0.14 -9.36
N LEU A 176 6.20 0.57 -9.41
CA LEU A 176 4.91 0.05 -8.92
C LEU A 176 4.24 -0.71 -10.07
N GLU A 177 4.49 -2.01 -10.13
CA GLU A 177 3.99 -2.93 -11.17
C GLU A 177 3.74 -4.31 -10.56
N GLY A 178 2.73 -5.01 -11.08
CA GLY A 178 2.39 -6.36 -10.66
C GLY A 178 1.52 -6.41 -9.41
N ASP A 179 1.52 -7.56 -8.75
CA ASP A 179 0.60 -7.92 -7.67
C ASP A 179 1.19 -7.63 -6.28
N PHE A 180 0.39 -6.98 -5.44
CA PHE A 180 0.69 -6.76 -4.03
C PHE A 180 -0.38 -7.46 -3.19
N ALA A 181 0.01 -8.59 -2.57
CA ALA A 181 -0.84 -9.30 -1.63
C ALA A 181 -0.84 -8.60 -0.27
N LEU A 182 -2.04 -8.25 0.21
CA LEU A 182 -2.26 -7.46 1.42
C LEU A 182 -3.22 -8.22 2.33
N ARG A 183 -2.93 -8.18 3.64
CA ARG A 183 -3.68 -8.90 4.66
C ARG A 183 -3.85 -8.05 5.89
N MET A 184 -4.94 -8.25 6.61
CA MET A 184 -5.11 -7.68 7.94
C MET A 184 -5.99 -8.55 8.82
N ILE A 185 -5.81 -8.40 10.13
CA ILE A 185 -6.78 -8.89 11.10
C ILE A 185 -7.56 -7.68 11.57
N VAL A 186 -8.88 -7.75 11.49
CA VAL A 186 -9.79 -6.73 12.00
C VAL A 186 -10.37 -7.21 13.31
N ARG A 187 -10.35 -6.33 14.32
CA ARG A 187 -11.13 -6.52 15.55
C ARG A 187 -12.41 -5.72 15.41
N ARG A 188 -13.55 -6.35 15.63
CA ARG A 188 -14.88 -5.69 15.62
C ARG A 188 -15.67 -6.04 16.88
N PRO A 189 -16.75 -5.29 17.19
CA PRO A 189 -17.73 -5.71 18.18
C PRO A 189 -18.30 -7.09 17.85
N LEU A 190 -18.49 -7.92 18.88
CA LEU A 190 -18.99 -9.29 18.72
C LEU A 190 -20.44 -9.34 18.23
N ASP A 191 -21.25 -8.37 18.64
CA ASP A 191 -22.71 -8.35 18.53
C ASP A 191 -23.25 -7.92 17.16
N ARG A 192 -22.38 -7.50 16.23
CA ARG A 192 -22.80 -6.99 14.92
C ARG A 192 -21.76 -7.19 13.83
N GLY A 193 -22.27 -7.31 12.60
CA GLY A 193 -21.48 -7.19 11.39
C GLY A 193 -21.03 -5.75 11.16
N VAL A 194 -19.97 -5.58 10.38
CA VAL A 194 -19.42 -4.26 10.05
C VAL A 194 -19.21 -4.21 8.54
N ASP A 195 -19.81 -3.21 7.90
CA ASP A 195 -19.56 -2.91 6.50
C ASP A 195 -18.21 -2.17 6.38
N GLY A 196 -17.46 -2.50 5.34
CA GLY A 196 -16.16 -1.91 5.09
C GLY A 196 -16.00 -1.55 3.62
N ARG A 197 -15.10 -0.61 3.35
CA ARG A 197 -14.78 -0.15 2.00
C ARG A 197 -13.28 0.03 1.83
N PHE A 198 -12.78 -0.45 0.69
CA PHE A 198 -11.47 -0.06 0.19
C PHE A 198 -11.59 1.19 -0.66
N ASP A 199 -10.69 2.15 -0.45
CA ASP A 199 -10.53 3.32 -1.29
C ASP A 199 -9.10 3.39 -1.82
N VAL A 200 -8.93 3.30 -3.14
CA VAL A 200 -7.62 3.46 -3.78
C VAL A 200 -7.48 4.85 -4.38
N ARG A 201 -6.44 5.58 -3.98
CA ARG A 201 -5.98 6.82 -4.60
C ARG A 201 -4.61 6.62 -5.19
N LEU A 202 -4.31 7.24 -6.33
CA LEU A 202 -3.01 7.08 -6.98
C LEU A 202 -2.55 8.35 -7.70
N THR A 203 -1.26 8.40 -7.99
CA THR A 203 -0.61 9.42 -8.80
C THR A 203 0.18 8.72 -9.91
N ILE A 204 -0.12 9.06 -11.16
CA ILE A 204 0.64 8.60 -12.34
C ILE A 204 1.49 9.75 -12.86
N ASN A 205 2.73 9.44 -13.22
CA ASN A 205 3.60 10.31 -13.98
C ASN A 205 3.65 9.85 -15.44
N ARG A 206 3.48 10.81 -16.34
CA ARG A 206 3.64 10.64 -17.77
C ARG A 206 4.84 11.44 -18.24
N ARG A 207 5.77 10.78 -18.91
CA ARG A 207 6.90 11.47 -19.53
C ARG A 207 6.53 11.82 -20.97
N ARG A 208 6.11 13.07 -21.21
CA ARG A 208 5.73 13.53 -22.55
C ARG A 208 6.87 14.39 -23.11
N PHE A 209 7.76 13.75 -23.86
CA PHE A 209 9.01 14.33 -24.39
C PHE A 209 9.99 14.83 -23.29
N LEU A 210 11.25 15.03 -23.65
CA LEU A 210 12.41 15.22 -22.76
C LEU A 210 12.32 16.35 -21.71
N LEU A 211 11.24 17.15 -21.68
CA LEU A 211 11.13 18.38 -20.90
C LEU A 211 9.85 18.53 -20.05
N PHE A 212 8.85 17.65 -20.14
CA PHE A 212 7.58 17.82 -19.42
C PHE A 212 7.11 16.55 -18.69
N GLU A 213 7.05 16.63 -17.35
CA GLU A 213 6.43 15.63 -16.48
C GLU A 213 5.02 16.10 -16.10
N ARG A 214 3.99 15.28 -16.38
CA ARG A 214 2.62 15.53 -15.96
C ARG A 214 2.21 14.52 -14.89
N ARG A 215 1.65 15.01 -13.79
CA ARG A 215 1.10 14.19 -12.69
C ARG A 215 -0.42 14.21 -12.75
N ASP A 216 -1.02 13.05 -12.93
CA ASP A 216 -2.47 12.87 -12.93
C ASP A 216 -2.90 12.09 -11.67
N GLN A 217 -4.00 12.50 -11.03
CA GLN A 217 -4.65 11.83 -9.89
C GLN A 217 -6.04 11.35 -10.32
N LEU A 218 -6.55 10.24 -9.75
CA LEU A 218 -7.94 9.81 -10.01
C LEU A 218 -8.95 10.68 -9.28
N ASP A 219 -10.00 11.09 -10.01
CA ASP A 219 -11.15 11.86 -9.51
C ASP A 219 -12.05 11.06 -8.56
N GLN A 220 -12.24 9.76 -8.81
CA GLN A 220 -13.01 8.87 -7.94
C GLN A 220 -12.12 7.72 -7.46
N PRO A 221 -12.01 7.50 -6.14
CA PRO A 221 -11.27 6.36 -5.64
C PRO A 221 -11.93 5.08 -6.17
N ALA A 222 -11.11 4.16 -6.66
CA ALA A 222 -11.61 2.82 -6.94
C ALA A 222 -12.10 2.23 -5.61
N ALA A 223 -13.43 2.10 -5.50
CA ALA A 223 -14.09 1.66 -4.29
C ALA A 223 -14.55 0.22 -4.40
N LEU A 224 -14.35 -0.55 -3.33
CA LEU A 224 -14.84 -1.92 -3.21
C LEU A 224 -15.35 -2.17 -1.80
N GLY A 225 -16.64 -2.45 -1.69
CA GLY A 225 -17.29 -2.77 -0.42
C GLY A 225 -17.06 -4.23 -0.03
N PHE A 226 -17.08 -4.50 1.27
CA PHE A 226 -17.07 -5.83 1.87
C PHE A 226 -17.80 -5.81 3.21
N ARG A 227 -18.09 -6.99 3.75
CA ARG A 227 -18.81 -7.12 5.02
C ARG A 227 -18.10 -8.11 5.93
N LEU A 228 -18.00 -7.76 7.21
CA LEU A 228 -17.41 -8.57 8.27
C LEU A 228 -18.50 -9.19 9.13
N GLY A 229 -18.28 -10.43 9.57
CA GLY A 229 -19.20 -11.13 10.46
C GLY A 229 -20.41 -11.80 9.80
N ASP A 230 -20.40 -11.99 8.48
CA ASP A 230 -21.43 -12.79 7.76
C ASP A 230 -21.11 -14.31 7.75
N GLY A 231 -20.43 -14.80 8.79
CA GLY A 231 -20.04 -16.21 8.95
C GLY A 231 -20.98 -16.99 9.86
#